data_AF-A0A2N3DJY8-F1
#
_entry.id   AF-A0A2N3DJY8-F1
#
_cell.length_a   1.000
_cell.length_b   1.000
_cell.length_c   1.000
_cell.angle_alpha   90.00
_cell.angle_beta   90.00
_cell.angle_gamma   90.00
#
_symmetry.space_group_name_H-M   'P 1'
#
loop_
_entity.id
_entity.type
_entity.pdbx_description
1 polymer ?
#
loop_
_entity_poly.entity_id
_entity_poly.type
_entity_poly.pdbx_seq_one_letter_code
_entity_poly.pdbx_strand_id
1 'polypeptide(L)' 'MLEQFAESSGAPGLAISIGRHGRIVWSRGYGLADIEQQVPVDPAQTKFRIGSVAKPMTALALVRLVEQKVERV' A
#
# COMPACT_ATOMS: atom_id res chain seq x y z
N MET A 1 -7.90 18.73 -2.12
CA MET A 1 -8.71 17.68 -1.46
C MET A 1 -7.82 16.63 -0.81
N LEU A 2 -6.90 15.99 -1.55
CA LEU A 2 -5.98 15.00 -0.97
C LEU A 2 -5.00 15.61 0.03
N GLU A 3 -4.51 16.82 -0.24
CA GLU A 3 -3.68 17.62 0.69
C GLU A 3 -4.42 17.86 2.00
N GLN A 4 -5.66 18.41 1.93
CA GLN A 4 -6.51 18.62 3.11
C GLN A 4 -6.79 17.32 3.87
N PHE A 5 -7.04 16.21 3.16
CA PHE A 5 -7.24 14.92 3.80
C PHE A 5 -5.98 14.48 4.55
N ALA A 6 -4.81 14.56 3.92
CA ALA A 6 -3.54 14.22 4.54
C ALA A 6 -3.29 15.05 5.81
N GLU A 7 -3.52 16.35 5.76
CA GLU A 7 -3.43 17.26 6.91
C GLU A 7 -4.43 16.91 8.03
N SER A 8 -5.69 16.63 7.68
CA SER A 8 -6.74 16.32 8.66
C SER A 8 -6.67 14.91 9.26
N SER A 9 -5.88 14.00 8.66
CA SER A 9 -5.84 12.58 9.04
C SER A 9 -5.19 12.32 10.41
N GLY A 10 -4.40 13.26 10.90
CA GLY A 10 -3.60 13.11 12.12
C GLY A 10 -2.45 12.11 12.00
N ALA A 11 -2.21 11.52 10.82
CA ALA A 11 -1.09 10.61 10.59
C ALA A 11 0.19 11.41 10.27
N PRO A 12 1.35 10.99 10.81
CA PRO A 12 2.62 11.69 10.60
C PRO A 12 3.12 11.61 9.15
N GLY A 13 2.71 10.59 8.40
CA GLY A 13 3.01 10.44 6.98
C GLY A 13 2.02 9.55 6.25
N LEU A 14 1.75 9.87 4.99
CA LEU A 14 0.88 9.11 4.08
C LEU A 14 1.51 9.00 2.68
N ALA A 15 1.29 7.88 2.01
CA ALA A 15 1.52 7.74 0.58
C ALA A 15 0.20 7.45 -0.13
N ILE A 16 -0.10 8.21 -1.19
CA ILE A 16 -1.32 8.03 -2.00
C ILE A 16 -0.92 7.86 -3.46
N SER A 17 -1.44 6.81 -4.10
CA SER A 17 -1.17 6.48 -5.50
C SER A 17 -2.48 6.17 -6.23
N ILE A 18 -2.61 6.66 -7.46
CA ILE A 18 -3.78 6.45 -8.32
C ILE A 18 -3.33 5.66 -9.55
N GLY A 19 -3.92 4.48 -9.74
CA GLY A 19 -3.71 3.62 -10.90
C GLY A 19 -4.86 3.69 -11.90
N ARG A 20 -4.54 3.74 -13.19
CA ARG A 20 -5.51 3.65 -14.29
C ARG A 20 -4.92 2.83 -15.43
N HIS A 21 -5.69 1.86 -15.92
CA HIS A 21 -5.29 0.96 -17.03
C HIS A 21 -3.93 0.28 -16.79
N GLY A 22 -3.72 -0.29 -15.60
CA GLY A 22 -2.50 -1.02 -15.25
C GLY A 22 -1.25 -0.14 -15.04
N ARG A 23 -1.40 1.19 -15.02
CA ARG A 23 -0.29 2.13 -14.79
C ARG A 23 -0.62 3.08 -13.65
N ILE A 24 0.38 3.45 -12.86
CA ILE A 24 0.25 4.54 -11.90
C ILE A 24 0.25 5.85 -12.69
N VAL A 25 -0.83 6.63 -12.58
CA VAL A 25 -0.96 7.93 -13.27
C VAL A 25 -0.64 9.10 -12.35
N TRP A 26 -0.64 8.88 -11.04
CA TRP A 26 -0.29 9.88 -10.04
C TRP A 26 0.14 9.19 -8.75
N SER A 27 1.14 9.75 -8.07
CA SER A 27 1.65 9.24 -6.80
C SER A 27 2.31 10.36 -6.01
N ARG A 28 2.02 10.47 -4.71
CA ARG A 28 2.60 11.49 -3.83
C ARG A 28 2.70 10.97 -2.39
N GLY A 29 3.81 11.33 -1.75
CA GLY A 29 4.02 11.21 -0.31
C GLY A 29 3.71 12.52 0.40
N TYR A 30 3.18 12.41 1.62
CA TYR A 30 2.85 13.52 2.51
C TYR A 30 3.50 13.24 3.87
N GLY A 31 4.04 14.27 4.52
CA GLY A 31 4.63 14.15 5.84
C GLY A 31 5.92 13.31 5.87
N LEU A 32 6.16 12.68 7.01
CA LEU A 32 7.41 11.98 7.33
C LEU A 32 7.18 10.47 7.53
N ALA A 33 8.07 9.66 6.97
CA ALA A 33 8.16 8.23 7.22
C ALA A 33 8.81 7.91 8.58
N ASP A 34 9.73 8.80 9.01
CA ASP A 34 10.41 8.75 10.30
C ASP A 34 10.50 10.20 10.81
N ILE A 35 9.89 10.45 11.98
CA ILE A 35 9.76 11.81 12.54
C ILE A 35 11.11 12.25 13.12
N GLU A 36 11.75 11.36 13.85
CA GLU A 36 13.00 11.59 14.55
C GLU A 36 14.16 11.87 13.57
N GLN A 37 14.20 11.13 12.46
CA GLN A 37 15.22 11.29 11.42
C GLN A 37 14.80 12.27 10.32
N GLN A 38 13.61 12.86 10.41
CA GLN A 38 13.05 13.76 9.40
C GLN A 38 13.05 13.19 7.98
N VAL A 39 12.79 11.89 7.85
CA VAL A 39 12.76 11.22 6.54
C VAL A 39 11.40 11.47 5.89
N PRO A 40 11.32 12.13 4.72
CA PRO A 40 10.05 12.34 4.03
C PRO A 40 9.46 11.02 3.53
N VAL A 41 8.13 10.98 3.40
CA VAL A 41 7.49 9.85 2.73
C VAL A 41 7.83 9.88 1.24
N ASP A 42 8.48 8.81 0.77
CA ASP A 42 8.63 8.49 -0.64
C ASP A 42 7.55 7.45 -1.01
N PRO A 43 6.57 7.79 -1.85
CA PRO A 43 5.47 6.88 -2.17
C PRO A 43 5.90 5.65 -2.98
N ALA A 44 7.12 5.62 -3.55
CA ALA A 44 7.69 4.48 -4.25
C ALA A 44 8.53 3.55 -3.35
N GLN A 45 9.07 4.06 -2.24
CA GLN A 45 10.04 3.33 -1.41
C GLN A 45 9.60 3.13 0.04
N THR A 46 8.85 4.08 0.62
CA THR A 46 8.42 4.00 2.02
C THR A 46 7.46 2.82 2.19
N LYS A 47 7.80 1.92 3.12
CA LYS A 47 7.00 0.74 3.45
C LYS A 47 6.06 1.04 4.61
N PHE A 48 4.81 0.59 4.49
CA PHE A 48 3.80 0.70 5.54
C PHE A 48 3.34 -0.69 5.98
N ARG A 49 2.89 -0.80 7.23
CA ARG A 49 2.20 -1.99 7.71
C ARG A 49 0.77 -1.98 7.16
N ILE A 50 0.48 -2.85 6.20
CA ILE A 50 -0.80 -2.85 5.45
C ILE A 50 -1.97 -3.55 6.17
N GLY A 51 -1.72 -4.23 7.30
CA GLY A 51 -2.76 -4.85 8.12
C GLY A 51 -3.69 -5.79 7.33
N SER A 52 -5.00 -5.63 7.48
CA SER A 52 -6.02 -6.49 6.84
C SER A 52 -5.97 -6.51 5.31
N VAL A 53 -5.30 -5.54 4.67
CA VAL A 53 -5.06 -5.55 3.21
C VAL A 53 -4.23 -6.76 2.78
N ALA A 54 -3.50 -7.41 3.69
CA ALA A 54 -2.78 -8.66 3.40
C ALA A 54 -3.70 -9.88 3.19
N LYS A 55 -4.94 -9.88 3.70
CA LYS A 55 -5.83 -11.05 3.68
C LYS A 55 -6.12 -11.60 2.27
N PRO A 56 -6.45 -10.76 1.25
CA PRO A 56 -6.66 -11.24 -0.10
C PRO A 56 -5.43 -11.92 -0.70
N MET A 57 -4.22 -11.51 -0.32
CA MET A 57 -2.98 -12.17 -0.78
C MET A 57 -2.87 -13.59 -0.22
N THR A 58 -3.14 -13.77 1.08
CA THR A 58 -3.17 -15.10 1.70
C THR A 58 -4.27 -15.97 1.11
N ALA A 59 -5.46 -15.42 0.86
CA ALA A 59 -6.56 -16.12 0.22
C ALA A 59 -6.19 -16.58 -1.20
N LEU A 60 -5.53 -15.72 -2.00
CA LEU A 60 -5.03 -16.08 -3.32
C LEU A 60 -4.03 -17.23 -3.24
N ALA A 61 -3.06 -17.17 -2.31
CA ALA A 61 -2.10 -18.25 -2.11
C ALA A 61 -2.79 -19.58 -1.78
N LEU A 62 -3.81 -19.56 -0.93
CA LEU A 62 -4.61 -20.75 -0.62
C LEU A 62 -5.33 -21.31 -1.86
N VAL A 63 -5.99 -20.45 -2.65
CA VAL A 63 -6.66 -20.88 -3.90
C VAL A 63 -5.66 -21.55 -4.85
N ARG A 64 -4.47 -20.97 -5.03
CA ARG A 64 -3.41 -21.57 -5.87
C ARG A 64 -2.97 -22.94 -5.38
N LEU A 65 -2.84 -23.13 -4.07
CA LEU A 65 -2.48 -24.43 -3.49
C LEU A 65 -3.56 -25.49 -3.71
N VAL A 66 -4.83 -25.10 -3.61
CA VAL A 66 -5.97 -25.99 -3.89
C VAL A 66 -6.01 -26.37 -5.37
N GLU A 67 -5.88 -25.40 -6.29
CA GLU A 67 -5.81 -25.65 -7.74
C GLU A 67 -4.70 -26.66 -8.08
N GLN A 68 -3.48 -26.44 -7.59
CA GLN A 68 -2.33 -27.33 -7.83
C GLN A 68 -2.54 -28.74 -7.25
N LYS A 69 -3.26 -28.86 -6.13
CA LYS A 69 -3.55 -30.17 -5.55
C LYS A 69 -4.60 -30.92 -6.39
N VAL A 70 -5.59 -30.21 -6.92
CA VAL A 70 -6.65 -30.79 -7.77
C VAL A 70 -6.08 -31.24 -9.12
N GLU A 71 -5.16 -30.50 -9.73
CA GLU A 71 -4.50 -30.88 -10.99
C GLU A 71 -3.56 -32.10 -10.88
N ARG A 72 -3.20 -32.50 -9.65
CA ARG A 72 -2.33 -33.65 -9.38
C ARG A 72 -3.09 -34.96 -9.13
N VAL A 73 -4.41 -34.93 -9.14
CA VAL A 73 -5.31 -36.10 -8.97
C VAL A 73 -5.89 -36.47 -10.32
#